data_AF-A0A9D5XA04-F1
#
_entry.id   AF-A0A9D5XA04-F1
#
_cell.length_a   1.000
_cell.length_b   1.000
_cell.length_c   1.000
_cell.angle_alpha   90.00
_cell.angle_beta   90.00
_cell.angle_gamma   90.00
#
_symmetry.space_group_name_H-M   'P 1'
#
loop_
_entity.id
_entity.type
_entity.pdbx_description
1 polymer ?
#
loop_
_entity_poly.entity_id
_entity_poly.type
_entity_poly.pdbx_seq_one_letter_code
_entity_poly.pdbx_strand_id
1 'polypeptide(L)'
;PGAPVDTENSDSRRADDILASDPVRAYAEQAESLERRLNALKEVELSRTDRRKPDFDVAPLLSVKDLCISFESHGDVKVVDHVSFDVRPGQCMALVGESGCGKSITTKVIMGLTDPKETITGEVLYKDQDLLKLSKEEHRKLLGHELAMVYQDALSSLNPSMLISSQMKQLTSRGGTRSAEELLELVGLDPKRTLESYPHELSGGQRQRVLIAMALTRDPSLVICDEPTTALDVTVQKQVIKLLNDLQRRLGFAMIFVSHDLALVAEVASEITVMYAGQVIEQAATTELLTNPVHEYTRGLLGSVLSIEEGAQDGTRLHQVPGSVPSPEDFPTGDRFAPRSSHPDLGLEVHPVIKEIPGKHHRFSELPDEYLKEHGLVPYLERSQKEVR
;
A
#
# COMPACT_ATOMS: atom_id res chain seq x y z
N PRO A 1 29.30 -31.47 20.03
CA PRO A 1 29.74 -30.17 20.60
C PRO A 1 28.67 -29.11 20.30
N GLY A 2 27.77 -28.88 21.26
CA GLY A 2 26.76 -27.84 21.14
C GLY A 2 27.45 -26.48 21.15
N ALA A 3 27.16 -25.66 20.14
CA ALA A 3 27.57 -24.26 20.15
C ALA A 3 26.94 -23.58 21.38
N PRO A 4 27.68 -22.72 22.10
CA PRO A 4 27.11 -21.97 23.20
C PRO A 4 26.00 -21.06 22.65
N VAL A 5 24.84 -21.09 23.30
CA VAL A 5 23.78 -20.11 23.07
C VAL A 5 24.28 -18.80 23.69
N ASP A 6 24.57 -17.80 22.86
CA ASP A 6 24.94 -16.46 23.33
C ASP A 6 23.83 -15.92 24.24
N THR A 7 24.13 -15.81 25.53
CA THR A 7 23.20 -15.34 26.58
C THR A 7 22.76 -13.89 26.35
N GLU A 8 23.60 -13.07 25.72
CA GLU A 8 23.25 -11.69 25.32
C GLU A 8 22.11 -11.64 24.29
N ASN A 9 21.98 -12.67 23.45
CA ASN A 9 20.94 -12.77 22.42
C ASN A 9 19.61 -13.34 22.97
N SER A 10 19.62 -13.85 24.21
CA SER A 10 18.44 -14.38 24.89
C SER A 10 17.71 -13.31 25.72
N ASP A 11 18.46 -12.37 26.30
CA ASP A 11 17.90 -11.24 27.03
C ASP A 11 17.35 -10.17 26.07
N SER A 12 17.96 -9.98 24.89
CA SER A 12 17.40 -9.15 23.82
C SER A 12 16.07 -9.68 23.32
N ARG A 13 15.99 -10.98 23.01
CA ARG A 13 14.73 -11.63 22.57
C ARG A 13 13.63 -11.58 23.63
N ARG A 14 13.98 -11.74 24.92
CA ARG A 14 13.00 -11.57 26.01
C ARG A 14 12.52 -10.14 26.17
N ALA A 15 13.39 -9.15 25.96
CA ALA A 15 12.98 -7.74 25.98
C ALA A 15 12.08 -7.41 24.77
N ASP A 16 12.37 -7.95 23.59
CA ASP A 16 11.57 -7.79 22.37
C ASP A 16 10.19 -8.48 22.52
N ASP A 17 10.10 -9.67 23.13
CA ASP A 17 8.84 -10.36 23.45
C ASP A 17 7.99 -9.60 24.50
N ILE A 18 8.63 -8.90 25.45
CA ILE A 18 7.94 -8.04 26.43
C ILE A 18 7.45 -6.75 25.77
N LEU A 19 8.22 -6.14 24.88
CA LEU A 19 7.81 -4.96 24.09
C LEU A 19 6.67 -5.28 23.13
N ALA A 20 6.57 -6.52 22.65
CA ALA A 20 5.44 -6.98 21.84
C ALA A 20 4.15 -7.18 22.65
N SER A 21 4.22 -7.30 23.98
CA SER A 21 3.06 -7.60 24.83
C SER A 21 2.53 -6.40 25.63
N ASP A 22 3.30 -5.32 25.79
CA ASP A 22 2.87 -4.06 26.43
C ASP A 22 3.11 -2.88 25.48
N PRO A 23 2.08 -2.47 24.70
CA PRO A 23 2.23 -1.40 23.71
C PRO A 23 2.56 -0.07 24.39
N VAL A 24 1.99 0.22 25.55
CA VAL A 24 2.20 1.49 26.28
C VAL A 24 3.68 1.67 26.61
N ARG A 25 4.28 0.64 27.21
CA ARG A 25 5.70 0.65 27.53
C ARG A 25 6.56 0.72 26.27
N ALA A 26 6.19 -0.02 25.23
CA ALA A 26 6.96 -0.04 23.99
C ALA A 26 6.98 1.30 23.26
N TYR A 27 5.86 2.04 23.24
CA TYR A 27 5.85 3.41 22.71
C TYR A 27 6.68 4.37 23.56
N ALA A 28 6.58 4.26 24.90
CA ALA A 28 7.36 5.10 25.80
C ALA A 28 8.87 4.90 25.61
N GLU A 29 9.35 3.66 25.50
CA GLU A 29 10.76 3.35 25.30
C GLU A 29 11.28 3.77 23.90
N GLN A 30 10.42 3.70 22.87
CA GLN A 30 10.81 4.00 21.49
C GLN A 30 10.63 5.48 21.10
N ALA A 31 9.87 6.28 21.86
CA ALA A 31 9.44 7.63 21.50
C ALA A 31 10.57 8.57 21.05
N GLU A 32 11.65 8.67 21.84
CA GLU A 32 12.77 9.56 21.50
C GLU A 32 13.48 9.11 20.22
N SER A 33 13.64 7.80 20.05
CA SER A 33 14.27 7.25 18.84
C SER A 33 13.41 7.46 17.59
N LEU A 34 12.10 7.34 17.73
CA LEU A 34 11.15 7.56 16.66
C LEU A 34 11.15 9.04 16.24
N GLU A 35 11.03 9.97 17.19
CA GLU A 35 11.06 11.40 16.91
C GLU A 35 12.35 11.82 16.20
N ARG A 36 13.50 11.32 16.64
CA ARG A 36 14.78 11.62 15.97
C ARG A 36 14.77 11.18 14.50
N ARG A 37 14.28 9.98 14.21
CA ARG A 37 14.20 9.43 12.84
C ARG A 37 13.21 10.19 11.97
N LEU A 38 12.03 10.49 12.50
CA LEU A 38 11.04 11.27 11.77
C LEU A 38 11.55 12.69 11.46
N ASN A 39 12.28 13.32 12.39
CA ASN A 39 12.91 14.61 12.14
C ASN A 39 14.03 14.53 11.09
N ALA A 40 14.88 13.50 11.13
CA ALA A 40 15.89 13.26 10.11
C ALA A 40 15.26 13.03 8.71
N LEU A 41 14.21 12.20 8.64
CA LEU A 41 13.44 11.99 7.42
C LEU A 41 12.83 13.31 6.91
N LYS A 42 12.25 14.11 7.81
CA LYS A 42 11.66 15.40 7.47
C LYS A 42 12.70 16.37 6.88
N GLU A 43 13.90 16.46 7.46
CA GLU A 43 14.97 17.29 6.93
C GLU A 43 15.40 16.87 5.53
N VAL A 44 15.60 15.56 5.32
CA VAL A 44 15.93 15.00 4.00
C VAL A 44 14.82 15.31 3.01
N GLU A 45 13.57 15.05 3.37
CA GLU A 45 12.41 15.22 2.50
C GLU A 45 12.16 16.69 2.11
N LEU A 46 12.37 17.63 3.03
CA LEU A 46 12.27 19.07 2.74
C LEU A 46 13.37 19.57 1.79
N SER A 47 14.51 18.88 1.73
CA SER A 47 15.59 19.19 0.78
C SER A 47 15.36 18.61 -0.62
N ARG A 48 14.43 17.64 -0.76
CA ARG A 48 14.14 16.97 -2.03
C ARG A 48 13.30 17.85 -2.95
N THR A 49 13.57 17.72 -4.24
CA THR A 49 12.84 18.44 -5.32
C THR A 49 12.33 17.49 -6.40
N ASP A 50 12.59 16.19 -6.26
CA ASP A 50 12.28 15.13 -7.22
C ASP A 50 10.92 14.46 -6.97
N ARG A 51 10.24 14.80 -5.87
CA ARG A 51 8.94 14.23 -5.52
C ARG A 51 7.84 14.69 -6.46
N ARG A 52 6.94 13.76 -6.77
CA ARG A 52 5.73 14.05 -7.54
C ARG A 52 4.73 14.78 -6.65
N LYS A 53 4.25 15.93 -7.12
CA LYS A 53 3.16 16.64 -6.48
C LYS A 53 1.83 16.13 -7.06
N PRO A 54 0.87 15.74 -6.22
CA PRO A 54 -0.46 15.43 -6.70
C PRO A 54 -1.12 16.70 -7.23
N ASP A 55 -1.88 16.56 -8.31
CA ASP A 55 -2.75 17.61 -8.83
C ASP A 55 -4.17 17.28 -8.38
N PHE A 56 -4.63 17.97 -7.32
CA PHE A 56 -5.94 17.74 -6.72
C PHE A 56 -7.09 18.41 -7.49
N ASP A 57 -6.79 19.33 -8.42
CA ASP A 57 -7.78 20.07 -9.20
C ASP A 57 -8.35 19.22 -10.35
N VAL A 58 -7.65 18.15 -10.75
CA VAL A 58 -8.13 17.19 -11.74
C VAL A 58 -9.09 16.20 -11.11
N ALA A 59 -10.24 16.02 -11.76
CA ALA A 59 -11.24 15.04 -11.34
C ALA A 59 -10.65 13.61 -11.26
N PRO A 60 -10.98 12.83 -10.21
CA PRO A 60 -10.54 11.44 -10.09
C PRO A 60 -10.95 10.59 -11.29
N LEU A 61 -10.05 9.72 -11.74
CA LEU A 61 -10.34 8.68 -12.73
C LEU A 61 -11.14 7.54 -12.08
N LEU A 62 -10.74 7.18 -10.86
CA LEU A 62 -11.37 6.19 -10.00
C LEU A 62 -11.63 6.83 -8.63
N SER A 63 -12.82 6.64 -8.08
CA SER A 63 -13.17 7.03 -6.71
C SER A 63 -13.81 5.83 -6.01
N VAL A 64 -13.19 5.37 -4.94
CA VAL A 64 -13.73 4.34 -4.04
C VAL A 64 -14.38 5.06 -2.87
N LYS A 65 -15.65 4.75 -2.60
CA LYS A 65 -16.46 5.44 -1.58
C LYS A 65 -17.12 4.43 -0.65
N ASP A 66 -16.79 4.54 0.62
CA ASP A 66 -17.36 3.75 1.72
C ASP A 66 -17.41 2.25 1.41
N LEU A 67 -16.35 1.73 0.79
CA LEU A 67 -16.28 0.34 0.38
C LEU A 67 -16.19 -0.55 1.62
N CYS A 68 -17.16 -1.45 1.76
CA CYS A 68 -17.16 -2.51 2.75
C CYS A 68 -17.17 -3.88 2.06
N ILE A 69 -16.35 -4.81 2.57
CA ILE A 69 -16.27 -6.20 2.09
C ILE A 69 -16.32 -7.12 3.31
N SER A 70 -17.28 -8.03 3.33
CA SER A 70 -17.39 -9.12 4.30
C SER A 70 -17.47 -10.47 3.60
N PHE A 71 -17.10 -11.53 4.33
CA PHE A 71 -17.11 -12.90 3.85
C PHE A 71 -17.99 -13.75 4.76
N GLU A 72 -18.85 -14.60 4.19
CA GLU A 72 -19.70 -15.50 4.99
C GLU A 72 -18.90 -16.33 6.02
N SER A 73 -17.65 -16.69 5.70
CA SER A 73 -16.79 -17.48 6.59
C SER A 73 -16.36 -16.75 7.85
N HIS A 74 -16.42 -15.42 7.88
CA HIS A 74 -16.08 -14.58 9.02
C HIS A 74 -17.34 -13.94 9.64
N GLY A 75 -18.53 -14.47 9.32
CA GLY A 75 -19.81 -13.91 9.76
C GLY A 75 -20.05 -12.50 9.20
N ASP A 76 -20.56 -11.60 10.05
CA ASP A 76 -20.86 -10.21 9.68
C ASP A 76 -19.65 -9.26 9.76
N VAL A 77 -18.45 -9.79 10.05
CA VAL A 77 -17.25 -8.96 10.16
C VAL A 77 -16.86 -8.39 8.81
N LYS A 78 -16.72 -7.06 8.77
CA LYS A 78 -16.20 -6.32 7.63
C LYS A 78 -14.67 -6.39 7.61
N VAL A 79 -14.12 -7.21 6.72
CA VAL A 79 -12.68 -7.33 6.47
C VAL A 79 -12.13 -6.06 5.82
N VAL A 80 -12.94 -5.39 5.00
CA VAL A 80 -12.72 -4.01 4.53
C VAL A 80 -13.89 -3.17 4.99
N ASP A 81 -13.64 -2.01 5.57
CA ASP A 81 -14.63 -1.23 6.32
C ASP A 81 -14.53 0.26 6.01
N HIS A 82 -15.52 0.77 5.26
CA HIS A 82 -15.66 2.17 4.84
C HIS A 82 -14.39 2.74 4.20
N VAL A 83 -13.72 1.94 3.37
CA VAL A 83 -12.53 2.40 2.65
C VAL A 83 -12.93 3.40 1.58
N SER A 84 -12.30 4.58 1.64
CA SER A 84 -12.50 5.66 0.68
C SER A 84 -11.17 6.25 0.22
N PHE A 85 -10.96 6.34 -1.09
CA PHE A 85 -9.80 7.00 -1.69
C PHE A 85 -10.06 7.34 -3.16
N ASP A 86 -9.26 8.26 -3.69
CA ASP A 86 -9.31 8.68 -5.09
C ASP A 86 -8.02 8.33 -5.82
N VAL A 87 -8.13 8.05 -7.12
CA VAL A 87 -7.00 7.86 -8.03
C VAL A 87 -7.17 8.78 -9.21
N ARG A 88 -6.20 9.67 -9.41
CA ARG A 88 -6.28 10.71 -10.44
C ARG A 88 -5.57 10.32 -11.73
N PRO A 89 -6.02 10.81 -12.90
CA PRO A 89 -5.37 10.58 -14.18
C PRO A 89 -3.88 10.95 -14.13
N GLY A 90 -3.01 10.12 -14.69
CA GLY A 90 -1.58 10.42 -14.77
C GLY A 90 -0.87 10.53 -13.41
N GLN A 91 -1.49 10.09 -12.32
CA GLN A 91 -0.93 10.11 -10.97
C GLN A 91 -0.81 8.69 -10.39
N CYS A 92 0.04 8.55 -9.38
CA CYS A 92 0.23 7.29 -8.67
C CYS A 92 -0.26 7.46 -7.23
N MET A 93 -1.32 6.73 -6.90
CA MET A 93 -1.78 6.57 -5.52
C MET A 93 -1.20 5.28 -4.96
N ALA A 94 -0.46 5.36 -3.85
CA ALA A 94 0.03 4.18 -3.16
C ALA A 94 -0.94 3.75 -2.07
N LEU A 95 -1.25 2.45 -2.04
CA LEU A 95 -2.06 1.83 -0.98
C LEU A 95 -1.13 0.98 -0.12
N VAL A 96 -0.91 1.41 1.13
CA VAL A 96 0.10 0.83 2.01
C VAL A 96 -0.46 0.31 3.31
N GLY A 97 0.24 -0.65 3.92
CA GLY A 97 -0.11 -1.21 5.23
C GLY A 97 0.48 -2.60 5.41
N GLU A 98 0.43 -3.14 6.63
CA GLU A 98 0.88 -4.49 6.95
C GLU A 98 0.13 -5.57 6.14
N SER A 99 0.71 -6.76 6.04
CA SER A 99 0.05 -7.90 5.37
C SER A 99 -1.31 -8.20 6.04
N GLY A 100 -2.31 -8.56 5.23
CA GLY A 100 -3.65 -8.88 5.74
C GLY A 100 -4.58 -7.68 6.01
N CYS A 101 -4.14 -6.43 5.82
CA CYS A 101 -5.02 -5.27 6.08
C CYS A 101 -6.08 -4.96 4.98
N GLY A 102 -6.27 -5.84 3.98
CA GLY A 102 -7.35 -5.73 2.99
C GLY A 102 -6.99 -5.07 1.65
N LYS A 103 -5.72 -4.68 1.42
CA LYS A 103 -5.26 -4.00 0.18
C LYS A 103 -5.55 -4.80 -1.09
N SER A 104 -5.08 -6.04 -1.16
CA SER A 104 -5.22 -6.89 -2.34
C SER A 104 -6.68 -7.34 -2.59
N ILE A 105 -7.49 -7.45 -1.53
CA ILE A 105 -8.93 -7.71 -1.68
C ILE A 105 -9.63 -6.49 -2.27
N THR A 106 -9.30 -5.29 -1.79
CA THR A 106 -9.83 -4.02 -2.31
C THR A 106 -9.55 -3.88 -3.81
N THR A 107 -8.31 -4.18 -4.24
CA THR A 107 -7.94 -4.11 -5.66
C THR A 107 -8.60 -5.19 -6.51
N LYS A 108 -8.80 -6.41 -5.97
CA LYS A 108 -9.56 -7.47 -6.66
C LYS A 108 -11.01 -7.08 -6.91
N VAL A 109 -11.67 -6.42 -5.94
CA VAL A 109 -13.03 -5.90 -6.10
C VAL A 109 -13.09 -4.85 -7.22
N ILE A 110 -12.13 -3.91 -7.27
CA ILE A 110 -12.03 -2.94 -8.38
C ILE A 110 -11.92 -3.67 -9.74
N MET A 111 -11.13 -4.76 -9.78
CA MET A 111 -10.96 -5.59 -10.97
C MET A 111 -12.12 -6.57 -11.24
N GLY A 112 -13.20 -6.56 -10.45
CA GLY A 112 -14.34 -7.46 -10.62
C GLY A 112 -14.01 -8.94 -10.35
N LEU A 113 -12.90 -9.20 -9.65
CA LEU A 113 -12.42 -10.53 -9.28
C LEU A 113 -12.99 -10.95 -7.92
N THR A 114 -14.33 -10.95 -7.82
CA THR A 114 -15.08 -11.18 -6.58
C THR A 114 -15.53 -12.64 -6.46
N ASP A 115 -15.55 -13.19 -5.25
CA ASP A 115 -16.17 -14.48 -4.93
C ASP A 115 -17.68 -14.31 -4.68
N PRO A 116 -18.56 -15.22 -5.14
CA PRO A 116 -19.99 -15.18 -4.81
C PRO A 116 -20.33 -15.15 -3.31
N LYS A 117 -19.40 -15.55 -2.43
CA LYS A 117 -19.54 -15.52 -0.96
C LYS A 117 -19.12 -14.19 -0.32
N GLU A 118 -18.70 -13.23 -1.13
CA GLU A 118 -18.37 -11.88 -0.68
C GLU A 118 -19.64 -11.02 -0.69
N THR A 119 -19.89 -10.32 0.41
CA THR A 119 -20.87 -9.23 0.44
C THR A 119 -20.13 -7.91 0.31
N ILE A 120 -20.44 -7.16 -0.75
CA ILE A 120 -19.78 -5.90 -1.10
C ILE A 120 -20.81 -4.79 -1.08
N THR A 121 -20.48 -3.70 -0.38
CA THR A 121 -21.30 -2.47 -0.33
C THR A 121 -20.42 -1.23 -0.47
N GLY A 122 -21.01 -0.07 -0.74
CA GLY A 122 -20.29 1.15 -1.13
C GLY A 122 -20.36 1.38 -2.64
N GLU A 123 -19.47 2.22 -3.16
CA GLU A 123 -19.41 2.54 -4.59
C GLU A 123 -17.96 2.55 -5.11
N VAL A 124 -17.76 2.06 -6.32
CA VAL A 124 -16.47 2.13 -7.02
C VAL A 124 -16.70 2.82 -8.36
N LEU A 125 -16.52 4.12 -8.40
CA LEU A 125 -16.81 4.97 -9.55
C LEU A 125 -15.58 5.07 -10.45
N TYR A 126 -15.66 4.52 -11.66
CA TYR A 126 -14.66 4.67 -12.71
C TYR A 126 -15.23 5.53 -13.84
N LYS A 127 -14.68 6.73 -14.09
CA LYS A 127 -15.24 7.70 -15.06
C LYS A 127 -16.77 7.89 -14.87
N ASP A 128 -17.18 8.11 -13.62
CA ASP A 128 -18.59 8.24 -13.17
C ASP A 128 -19.48 6.98 -13.33
N GLN A 129 -18.92 5.86 -13.75
CA GLN A 129 -19.61 4.57 -13.85
C GLN A 129 -19.29 3.68 -12.64
N ASP A 130 -20.31 3.27 -11.89
CA ASP A 130 -20.13 2.38 -10.75
C ASP A 130 -19.83 0.94 -11.19
N LEU A 131 -18.60 0.49 -10.96
CA LEU A 131 -18.11 -0.84 -11.32
C LEU A 131 -18.87 -1.97 -10.62
N LEU A 132 -19.39 -1.72 -9.40
CA LEU A 132 -20.10 -2.75 -8.62
C LEU A 132 -21.49 -3.06 -9.19
N LYS A 133 -22.07 -2.14 -9.97
CA LYS A 133 -23.40 -2.27 -10.57
C LYS A 133 -23.35 -2.87 -11.98
N LEU A 134 -22.16 -3.13 -12.52
CA LEU A 134 -21.99 -3.68 -13.87
C LEU A 134 -22.30 -5.17 -13.92
N SER A 135 -22.85 -5.61 -15.04
CA SER A 135 -22.87 -7.03 -15.37
C SER A 135 -21.45 -7.55 -15.59
N LYS A 136 -21.25 -8.87 -15.43
CA LYS A 136 -19.96 -9.52 -15.71
C LYS A 136 -19.45 -9.27 -17.13
N GLU A 137 -20.35 -9.13 -18.11
CA GLU A 137 -19.97 -8.85 -19.49
C GLU A 137 -19.49 -7.41 -19.69
N GLU A 138 -20.19 -6.43 -19.10
CA GLU A 138 -19.78 -5.03 -19.13
C GLU A 138 -18.44 -4.82 -18.43
N HIS A 139 -18.27 -5.42 -17.25
CA HIS A 139 -16.99 -5.36 -16.52
C HIS A 139 -15.85 -5.96 -17.35
N ARG A 140 -16.07 -7.13 -17.96
CA ARG A 140 -15.08 -7.77 -18.85
C ARG A 140 -14.67 -6.90 -20.04
N LYS A 141 -15.53 -6.01 -20.54
CA LYS A 141 -15.19 -5.06 -21.62
C LYS A 141 -14.21 -3.98 -21.15
N LEU A 142 -14.19 -3.67 -19.86
CA LEU A 142 -13.22 -2.73 -19.27
C LEU A 142 -11.86 -3.38 -19.04
N LEU A 143 -11.82 -4.68 -18.77
CA LEU A 143 -10.59 -5.40 -18.48
C LEU A 143 -9.61 -5.42 -19.66
N GLY A 144 -8.36 -5.06 -19.37
CA GLY A 144 -7.27 -4.86 -20.30
C GLY A 144 -7.35 -3.54 -21.08
N HIS A 145 -8.54 -3.10 -21.49
CA HIS A 145 -8.75 -1.86 -22.26
C HIS A 145 -8.64 -0.60 -21.42
N GLU A 146 -9.31 -0.60 -20.27
CA GLU A 146 -9.41 0.56 -19.38
C GLU A 146 -8.70 0.27 -18.06
N LEU A 147 -8.81 -0.97 -17.57
CA LEU A 147 -8.27 -1.43 -16.31
C LEU A 147 -7.32 -2.61 -16.53
N ALA A 148 -6.09 -2.52 -16.03
CA ALA A 148 -5.14 -3.62 -16.04
C ALA A 148 -4.54 -3.85 -14.65
N MET A 149 -4.06 -5.08 -14.41
CA MET A 149 -3.43 -5.45 -13.15
C MET A 149 -2.11 -6.18 -13.39
N VAL A 150 -1.11 -5.82 -12.61
CA VAL A 150 0.18 -6.52 -12.44
C VAL A 150 0.11 -7.20 -11.08
N TYR A 151 0.08 -8.53 -11.09
CA TYR A 151 -0.10 -9.36 -9.89
C TYR A 151 1.21 -9.56 -9.11
N GLN A 152 1.07 -9.91 -7.83
CA GLN A 152 2.14 -10.07 -6.83
C GLN A 152 3.15 -11.17 -7.17
N ASP A 153 2.70 -12.32 -7.70
CA ASP A 153 3.57 -13.45 -8.01
C ASP A 153 3.65 -13.72 -9.51
N ALA A 154 4.85 -13.49 -10.05
CA ALA A 154 5.08 -13.63 -11.48
C ALA A 154 5.03 -15.08 -11.97
N LEU A 155 5.37 -16.06 -11.11
CA LEU A 155 5.39 -17.47 -11.48
C LEU A 155 3.99 -18.07 -11.55
N SER A 156 3.09 -17.69 -10.64
CA SER A 156 1.69 -18.12 -10.70
C SER A 156 0.91 -17.39 -11.81
N SER A 157 1.35 -16.20 -12.21
CA SER A 157 0.70 -15.41 -13.26
C SER A 157 1.06 -15.85 -14.69
N LEU A 158 2.25 -16.40 -14.90
CA LEU A 158 2.69 -16.92 -16.20
C LEU A 158 2.48 -18.44 -16.27
N ASN A 159 2.02 -18.95 -17.42
CA ASN A 159 1.95 -20.40 -17.62
C ASN A 159 3.36 -20.98 -17.83
N PRO A 160 3.89 -21.80 -16.90
CA PRO A 160 5.28 -22.27 -16.94
C PRO A 160 5.57 -23.23 -18.09
N SER A 161 4.52 -23.83 -18.68
CA SER A 161 4.59 -24.78 -19.79
C SER A 161 4.46 -24.13 -21.17
N MET A 162 4.32 -22.79 -21.24
CA MET A 162 4.17 -22.06 -22.49
C MET A 162 5.31 -21.06 -22.67
N LEU A 163 5.80 -20.93 -23.90
CA LEU A 163 6.70 -19.85 -24.29
C LEU A 163 6.07 -18.48 -24.06
N ILE A 164 6.89 -17.48 -23.74
CA ILE A 164 6.43 -16.09 -23.61
C ILE A 164 5.78 -15.61 -24.90
N SER A 165 6.31 -15.97 -26.07
CA SER A 165 5.70 -15.66 -27.37
C SER A 165 4.24 -16.10 -27.49
N SER A 166 3.93 -17.34 -27.08
CA SER A 166 2.57 -17.88 -27.11
C SER A 166 1.63 -17.11 -26.19
N GLN A 167 2.09 -16.75 -24.99
CA GLN A 167 1.28 -16.02 -24.01
C GLN A 167 1.04 -14.57 -24.45
N MET A 168 2.08 -13.87 -24.92
CA MET A 168 1.98 -12.51 -25.46
C MET A 168 1.05 -12.47 -26.69
N LYS A 169 1.15 -13.45 -27.60
CA LYS A 169 0.30 -13.53 -28.79
C LYS A 169 -1.19 -13.66 -28.46
N GLN A 170 -1.54 -14.35 -27.38
CA GLN A 170 -2.93 -14.42 -26.92
C GLN A 170 -3.48 -13.07 -26.47
N LEU A 171 -2.65 -12.22 -25.88
CA LEU A 171 -3.04 -10.88 -25.46
C LEU A 171 -3.12 -9.91 -26.63
N THR A 172 -2.11 -9.92 -27.51
CA THR A 172 -2.07 -9.02 -28.67
C THR A 172 -3.17 -9.33 -29.68
N SER A 173 -3.49 -10.61 -29.91
CA SER A 173 -4.61 -11.02 -30.78
C SER A 173 -5.98 -10.61 -30.26
N ARG A 174 -6.12 -10.34 -28.96
CA ARG A 174 -7.35 -9.84 -28.33
C ARG A 174 -7.44 -8.32 -28.39
N GLY A 175 -6.85 -7.66 -29.39
CA GLY A 175 -6.88 -6.21 -29.54
C GLY A 175 -5.81 -5.51 -28.71
N GLY A 176 -4.57 -6.01 -28.80
CA GLY A 176 -3.39 -5.27 -28.40
C GLY A 176 -3.05 -4.19 -29.41
N THR A 177 -2.54 -3.06 -28.91
CA THR A 177 -2.17 -1.89 -29.70
C THR A 177 -0.72 -1.91 -30.16
N ARG A 178 0.09 -2.77 -29.55
CA ARG A 178 1.53 -2.94 -29.79
C ARG A 178 1.89 -4.38 -30.12
N SER A 179 2.99 -4.57 -30.83
CA SER A 179 3.57 -5.90 -31.04
C SER A 179 4.19 -6.44 -29.74
N ALA A 180 4.40 -7.76 -29.67
CA ALA A 180 5.04 -8.36 -28.50
C ALA A 180 6.49 -7.88 -28.36
N GLU A 181 7.16 -7.65 -29.47
CA GLU A 181 8.52 -7.11 -29.53
C GLU A 181 8.58 -5.68 -28.99
N GLU A 182 7.69 -4.79 -29.45
CA GLU A 182 7.61 -3.40 -28.98
C GLU A 182 7.36 -3.34 -27.47
N LEU A 183 6.49 -4.21 -26.94
CA LEU A 183 6.19 -4.30 -25.52
C LEU A 183 7.41 -4.77 -24.70
N LEU A 184 8.19 -5.71 -25.22
CA LEU A 184 9.40 -6.20 -24.56
C LEU A 184 10.53 -5.16 -24.58
N GLU A 185 10.71 -4.44 -25.68
CA GLU A 185 11.64 -3.30 -25.76
C GLU A 185 11.24 -2.20 -24.78
N LEU A 186 9.94 -1.93 -24.66
CA LEU A 186 9.39 -0.92 -23.76
C LEU A 186 9.73 -1.21 -22.29
N VAL A 187 9.80 -2.48 -21.90
CA VAL A 187 10.22 -2.91 -20.55
C VAL A 187 11.73 -3.20 -20.43
N GLY A 188 12.50 -2.90 -21.47
CA GLY A 188 13.96 -3.04 -21.50
C GLY A 188 14.44 -4.50 -21.53
N LEU A 189 13.69 -5.39 -22.18
CA LEU A 189 14.06 -6.79 -22.41
C LEU A 189 14.44 -7.00 -23.88
N ASP A 190 15.35 -7.95 -24.13
CA ASP A 190 15.65 -8.39 -25.50
C ASP A 190 14.48 -9.20 -26.05
N PRO A 191 13.77 -8.72 -27.10
CA PRO A 191 12.57 -9.38 -27.58
C PRO A 191 12.81 -10.81 -28.05
N LYS A 192 13.87 -11.01 -28.84
CA LYS A 192 14.12 -12.30 -29.49
C LYS A 192 14.35 -13.39 -28.45
N ARG A 193 15.32 -13.19 -27.55
CA ARG A 193 15.60 -14.13 -26.48
C ARG A 193 14.39 -14.36 -25.59
N THR A 194 13.68 -13.30 -25.20
CA THR A 194 12.58 -13.41 -24.23
C THR A 194 11.40 -14.16 -24.81
N LEU A 195 11.03 -13.92 -26.08
CA LEU A 195 9.92 -14.60 -26.76
C LEU A 195 10.16 -16.11 -26.97
N GLU A 196 11.42 -16.50 -27.13
CA GLU A 196 11.88 -17.89 -27.26
C GLU A 196 12.07 -18.59 -25.91
N SER A 197 11.96 -17.88 -24.78
CA SER A 197 12.14 -18.44 -23.44
C SER A 197 10.82 -18.92 -22.81
N TYR A 198 10.92 -19.88 -21.91
CA TYR A 198 9.88 -20.23 -20.93
C TYR A 198 10.01 -19.36 -19.66
N PRO A 199 8.93 -19.19 -18.87
CA PRO A 199 9.00 -18.37 -17.64
C PRO A 199 10.09 -18.79 -16.66
N HIS A 200 10.37 -20.09 -16.53
CA HIS A 200 11.38 -20.61 -15.60
C HIS A 200 12.83 -20.35 -16.05
N GLU A 201 13.04 -19.92 -17.30
CA GLU A 201 14.37 -19.56 -17.84
C GLU A 201 14.70 -18.07 -17.63
N LEU A 202 13.73 -17.28 -17.15
CA LEU A 202 13.86 -15.85 -16.88
C LEU A 202 14.12 -15.58 -15.40
N SER A 203 14.91 -14.54 -15.11
CA SER A 203 15.09 -14.07 -13.73
C SER A 203 13.77 -13.52 -13.15
N GLY A 204 13.69 -13.39 -11.82
CA GLY A 204 12.54 -12.76 -11.15
C GLY A 204 12.17 -11.40 -11.74
N GLY A 205 13.14 -10.51 -11.87
CA GLY A 205 12.94 -9.20 -12.47
C GLY A 205 12.55 -9.24 -13.95
N GLN A 206 13.08 -10.19 -14.74
CA GLN A 206 12.67 -10.36 -16.14
C GLN A 206 11.22 -10.82 -16.25
N ARG A 207 10.79 -11.77 -15.42
CA ARG A 207 9.39 -12.22 -15.36
C ARG A 207 8.44 -11.08 -14.99
N GLN A 208 8.83 -10.27 -14.00
CA GLN A 208 8.03 -9.11 -13.60
C GLN A 208 7.87 -8.10 -14.73
N ARG A 209 8.96 -7.82 -15.45
CA ARG A 209 8.93 -6.94 -16.64
C ARG A 209 8.03 -7.49 -17.74
N VAL A 210 8.04 -8.81 -17.97
CA VAL A 210 7.09 -9.44 -18.92
C VAL A 210 5.65 -9.22 -18.47
N LEU A 211 5.32 -9.33 -17.18
CA LEU A 211 3.96 -9.07 -16.71
C LEU A 211 3.53 -7.62 -16.84
N ILE A 212 4.44 -6.68 -16.59
CA ILE A 212 4.20 -5.26 -16.85
C ILE A 212 3.91 -5.04 -18.34
N ALA A 213 4.71 -5.65 -19.23
CA ALA A 213 4.50 -5.59 -20.67
C ALA A 213 3.12 -6.15 -21.07
N MET A 214 2.73 -7.29 -20.50
CA MET A 214 1.42 -7.91 -20.71
C MET A 214 0.27 -7.00 -20.28
N ALA A 215 0.37 -6.36 -19.12
CA ALA A 215 -0.64 -5.42 -18.62
C ALA A 215 -0.81 -4.19 -19.52
N LEU A 216 0.26 -3.74 -20.18
CA LEU A 216 0.26 -2.55 -21.05
C LEU A 216 -0.11 -2.85 -22.51
N THR A 217 -0.50 -4.08 -22.83
CA THR A 217 -0.77 -4.53 -24.21
C THR A 217 -1.86 -3.71 -24.92
N ARG A 218 -2.81 -3.13 -24.18
CA ARG A 218 -3.99 -2.45 -24.76
C ARG A 218 -4.16 -1.00 -24.27
N ASP A 219 -3.08 -0.39 -23.80
CA ASP A 219 -3.05 1.01 -23.32
C ASP A 219 -4.12 1.35 -22.26
N PRO A 220 -4.11 0.65 -21.10
CA PRO A 220 -5.09 0.88 -20.04
C PRO A 220 -4.99 2.29 -19.45
N SER A 221 -6.13 2.88 -19.12
CA SER A 221 -6.23 4.15 -18.39
C SER A 221 -5.79 4.02 -16.92
N LEU A 222 -6.03 2.85 -16.29
CA LEU A 222 -5.66 2.54 -14.92
C LEU A 222 -4.86 1.23 -14.85
N VAL A 223 -3.70 1.28 -14.20
CA VAL A 223 -2.89 0.09 -13.89
C VAL A 223 -2.82 -0.10 -12.39
N ILE A 224 -3.22 -1.28 -11.91
CA ILE A 224 -3.07 -1.69 -10.52
C ILE A 224 -1.83 -2.57 -10.41
N CYS A 225 -0.88 -2.19 -9.58
CA CYS A 225 0.28 -3.00 -9.25
C CYS A 225 0.12 -3.53 -7.83
N ASP A 226 -0.21 -4.81 -7.70
CA ASP A 226 -0.40 -5.46 -6.40
C ASP A 226 0.92 -6.11 -5.96
N GLU A 227 1.66 -5.44 -5.09
CA GLU A 227 2.96 -5.90 -4.60
C GLU A 227 3.93 -6.34 -5.72
N PRO A 228 4.18 -5.48 -6.74
CA PRO A 228 4.89 -5.85 -7.96
C PRO A 228 6.38 -6.16 -7.76
N THR A 229 6.91 -5.95 -6.55
CA THR A 229 8.31 -6.10 -6.19
C THR A 229 8.53 -7.19 -5.14
N THR A 230 7.47 -7.87 -4.71
CA THR A 230 7.55 -8.95 -3.74
C THR A 230 8.37 -10.11 -4.31
N ALA A 231 9.18 -10.74 -3.44
CA ALA A 231 10.13 -11.82 -3.79
C ALA A 231 11.29 -11.44 -4.74
N LEU A 232 11.54 -10.14 -4.98
CA LEU A 232 12.71 -9.65 -5.70
C LEU A 232 13.77 -9.10 -4.72
N ASP A 233 15.04 -9.16 -5.10
CA ASP A 233 16.11 -8.50 -4.35
C ASP A 233 16.01 -6.97 -4.46
N VAL A 234 16.52 -6.26 -3.45
CA VAL A 234 16.41 -4.79 -3.32
C VAL A 234 16.90 -4.04 -4.56
N THR A 235 17.94 -4.54 -5.25
CA THR A 235 18.46 -3.89 -6.45
C THR A 235 17.47 -4.02 -7.61
N VAL A 236 16.91 -5.20 -7.81
CA VAL A 236 15.89 -5.45 -8.85
C VAL A 236 14.59 -4.73 -8.54
N GLN A 237 14.17 -4.64 -7.27
CA GLN A 237 12.98 -3.87 -6.88
C GLN A 237 13.06 -2.42 -7.36
N LYS A 238 14.17 -1.73 -7.06
CA LYS A 238 14.44 -0.35 -7.51
C LYS A 238 14.39 -0.22 -9.04
N GLN A 239 14.92 -1.20 -9.77
CA GLN A 239 14.86 -1.19 -11.24
C GLN A 239 13.43 -1.34 -11.77
N VAL A 240 12.61 -2.21 -11.16
CA VAL A 240 11.21 -2.42 -11.56
C VAL A 240 10.38 -1.17 -11.28
N ILE A 241 10.58 -0.52 -10.13
CA ILE A 241 9.85 0.71 -9.79
C ILE A 241 10.24 1.86 -10.69
N LYS A 242 11.54 2.04 -10.95
CA LYS A 242 12.00 3.02 -11.92
C LYS A 242 11.35 2.79 -13.29
N LEU A 243 11.30 1.54 -13.74
CA LEU A 243 10.62 1.19 -14.98
C LEU A 243 9.13 1.58 -14.94
N LEU A 244 8.38 1.18 -13.91
CA LEU A 244 6.96 1.53 -13.77
C LEU A 244 6.75 3.06 -13.77
N ASN A 245 7.60 3.78 -13.06
CA ASN A 245 7.60 5.24 -12.99
C ASN A 245 7.84 5.88 -14.37
N ASP A 246 8.79 5.35 -15.15
CA ASP A 246 9.10 5.80 -16.51
C ASP A 246 7.96 5.50 -17.49
N LEU A 247 7.39 4.30 -17.42
CA LEU A 247 6.25 3.89 -18.24
C LEU A 247 5.02 4.74 -17.94
N GLN A 248 4.74 4.98 -16.67
CA GLN A 248 3.63 5.81 -16.23
C GLN A 248 3.77 7.25 -16.79
N ARG A 249 4.97 7.84 -16.75
CA ARG A 249 5.22 9.16 -17.35
C ARG A 249 5.05 9.17 -18.85
N ARG A 250 5.53 8.12 -19.52
CA ARG A 250 5.53 8.03 -20.98
C ARG A 250 4.13 7.75 -21.55
N LEU A 251 3.34 6.95 -20.84
CA LEU A 251 2.04 6.47 -21.32
C LEU A 251 0.84 7.18 -20.67
N GLY A 252 1.04 7.87 -19.55
CA GLY A 252 0.03 8.73 -18.93
C GLY A 252 -1.07 8.00 -18.16
N PHE A 253 -0.94 6.70 -17.90
CA PHE A 253 -1.93 5.95 -17.12
C PHE A 253 -1.93 6.38 -15.64
N ALA A 254 -3.09 6.28 -15.00
CA ALA A 254 -3.20 6.34 -13.54
C ALA A 254 -2.72 5.03 -12.93
N MET A 255 -2.15 5.08 -11.73
CA MET A 255 -1.60 3.89 -11.07
C MET A 255 -2.07 3.75 -9.63
N ILE A 256 -2.51 2.56 -9.24
CA ILE A 256 -2.60 2.13 -7.84
C ILE A 256 -1.39 1.26 -7.56
N PHE A 257 -0.53 1.68 -6.64
CA PHE A 257 0.65 0.92 -6.25
C PHE A 257 0.46 0.35 -4.84
N VAL A 258 0.24 -0.96 -4.73
CA VAL A 258 0.07 -1.63 -3.44
C VAL A 258 1.42 -2.12 -2.94
N SER A 259 1.74 -1.81 -1.68
CA SER A 259 2.97 -2.27 -1.04
C SER A 259 2.79 -2.35 0.48
N HIS A 260 3.70 -3.03 1.15
CA HIS A 260 3.90 -2.91 2.60
C HIS A 260 5.15 -2.07 2.95
N ASP A 261 5.97 -1.70 1.96
CA ASP A 261 7.18 -0.89 2.13
C ASP A 261 6.91 0.58 1.77
N LEU A 262 6.96 1.43 2.79
CA LEU A 262 6.67 2.86 2.67
C LEU A 262 7.80 3.66 2.00
N ALA A 263 9.06 3.29 2.21
CA ALA A 263 10.20 3.96 1.56
C ALA A 263 10.16 3.71 0.05
N LEU A 264 9.84 2.48 -0.32
CA LEU A 264 9.76 2.06 -1.72
C LEU A 264 8.65 2.80 -2.48
N VAL A 265 7.45 2.92 -1.89
CA VAL A 265 6.35 3.61 -2.58
C VAL A 265 6.55 5.11 -2.66
N ALA A 266 7.27 5.71 -1.71
CA ALA A 266 7.51 7.14 -1.71
C ALA A 266 8.24 7.60 -2.99
N GLU A 267 9.07 6.74 -3.60
CA GLU A 267 9.79 7.06 -4.85
C GLU A 267 8.86 7.23 -6.07
N VAL A 268 7.66 6.64 -6.04
CA VAL A 268 6.76 6.58 -7.21
C VAL A 268 5.42 7.27 -6.97
N ALA A 269 4.94 7.30 -5.73
CA ALA A 269 3.63 7.82 -5.38
C ALA A 269 3.62 9.36 -5.30
N SER A 270 2.55 9.97 -5.81
CA SER A 270 2.20 11.36 -5.52
C SER A 270 1.35 11.49 -4.25
N GLU A 271 0.57 10.47 -3.96
CA GLU A 271 -0.33 10.39 -2.81
C GLU A 271 -0.23 9.01 -2.17
N ILE A 272 -0.26 8.94 -0.84
CA ILE A 272 -0.18 7.70 -0.07
C ILE A 272 -1.46 7.57 0.75
N THR A 273 -2.09 6.40 0.69
CA THR A 273 -3.23 5.98 1.52
C THR A 273 -2.78 4.82 2.38
N VAL A 274 -2.72 5.02 3.69
CA VAL A 274 -2.34 4.03 4.69
C VAL A 274 -3.60 3.30 5.17
N MET A 275 -3.55 1.97 5.12
CA MET A 275 -4.60 1.07 5.58
C MET A 275 -4.12 0.24 6.78
N TYR A 276 -5.00 0.11 7.76
CA TYR A 276 -4.80 -0.78 8.90
C TYR A 276 -6.09 -1.57 9.14
N ALA A 277 -5.97 -2.89 9.31
CA ALA A 277 -7.10 -3.78 9.62
C ALA A 277 -8.38 -3.51 8.80
N GLY A 278 -8.27 -3.26 7.49
CA GLY A 278 -9.43 -3.02 6.63
C GLY A 278 -9.95 -1.59 6.57
N GLN A 279 -9.35 -0.64 7.30
CA GLN A 279 -9.75 0.77 7.37
C GLN A 279 -8.64 1.67 6.83
N VAL A 280 -9.03 2.79 6.20
CA VAL A 280 -8.07 3.87 5.87
C VAL A 280 -7.82 4.68 7.13
N ILE A 281 -6.56 4.77 7.53
CA ILE A 281 -6.17 5.46 8.78
C ILE A 281 -5.46 6.78 8.54
N GLU A 282 -4.82 6.96 7.38
CA GLU A 282 -4.17 8.22 7.01
C GLU A 282 -3.99 8.32 5.50
N GLN A 283 -4.18 9.49 4.94
CA GLN A 283 -4.04 9.75 3.52
C GLN A 283 -3.55 11.18 3.29
N ALA A 284 -2.47 11.34 2.54
CA ALA A 284 -1.94 12.64 2.18
C ALA A 284 -1.06 12.58 0.93
N ALA A 285 -0.73 13.75 0.39
CA ALA A 285 0.38 13.88 -0.55
C ALA A 285 1.65 13.26 0.06
N THR A 286 2.46 12.57 -0.74
CA THR A 286 3.66 11.84 -0.26
C THR A 286 4.54 12.71 0.63
N THR A 287 4.88 13.93 0.19
CA THR A 287 5.73 14.83 0.97
C THR A 287 5.09 15.27 2.28
N GLU A 288 3.78 15.49 2.33
CA GLU A 288 3.09 15.84 3.59
C GLU A 288 3.05 14.65 4.55
N LEU A 289 2.76 13.44 4.07
CA LEU A 289 2.75 12.24 4.90
C LEU A 289 4.13 11.95 5.51
N LEU A 290 5.21 12.13 4.73
CA LEU A 290 6.57 11.87 5.18
C LEU A 290 7.12 12.95 6.13
N THR A 291 6.69 14.20 5.98
CA THR A 291 7.17 15.33 6.80
C THR A 291 6.30 15.62 8.03
N ASN A 292 5.05 15.17 8.02
CA ASN A 292 4.08 15.39 9.07
C ASN A 292 3.15 14.18 9.25
N PRO A 293 3.66 12.97 9.52
CA PRO A 293 2.82 11.80 9.78
C PRO A 293 2.06 11.98 11.11
N VAL A 294 0.74 11.79 11.07
CA VAL A 294 -0.16 12.05 12.20
C VAL A 294 -0.48 10.79 12.98
N HIS A 295 -1.01 9.77 12.30
CA HIS A 295 -1.53 8.58 12.97
C HIS A 295 -0.38 7.76 13.57
N GLU A 296 -0.56 7.27 14.79
CA GLU A 296 0.47 6.54 15.54
C GLU A 296 0.99 5.31 14.77
N TYR A 297 0.09 4.57 14.12
CA TYR A 297 0.44 3.51 13.17
C TYR A 297 1.34 3.99 12.00
N THR A 298 0.99 5.08 11.30
CA THR A 298 1.79 5.61 10.18
C THR A 298 3.18 6.04 10.64
N ARG A 299 3.24 6.72 11.78
CA ARG A 299 4.51 7.11 12.43
C ARG A 299 5.35 5.89 12.74
N GLY A 300 4.74 4.84 13.28
CA GLY A 300 5.40 3.56 13.56
C GLY A 300 5.93 2.87 12.30
N LEU A 301 5.12 2.79 11.23
CA LEU A 301 5.57 2.23 9.94
C LEU A 301 6.79 2.97 9.39
N LEU A 302 6.78 4.31 9.40
CA LEU A 302 7.92 5.13 8.99
C LEU A 302 9.15 4.85 9.86
N GLY A 303 8.96 4.81 11.19
CA GLY A 303 10.02 4.50 12.13
C GLY A 303 10.67 3.15 11.85
N SER A 304 9.88 2.12 11.57
CA SER A 304 10.37 0.78 11.27
C SER A 304 11.24 0.75 10.02
N VAL A 305 10.78 1.40 8.93
CA VAL A 305 11.53 1.47 7.67
C VAL A 305 12.86 2.21 7.84
N LEU A 306 12.85 3.39 8.47
CA LEU A 306 14.06 4.18 8.70
C LEU A 306 15.07 3.47 9.60
N SER A 307 14.58 2.72 10.60
CA SER A 307 15.45 1.99 11.51
C SER A 307 16.22 0.85 10.83
N ILE A 308 15.72 0.30 9.73
CA ILE A 308 16.43 -0.71 8.93
C ILE A 308 17.60 -0.06 8.20
N GLU A 309 17.40 1.15 7.65
CA GLU A 309 18.45 1.89 6.94
C GLU A 309 19.56 2.35 7.90
N GLU A 310 19.21 2.83 9.10
CA GLU A 310 20.16 3.27 10.14
C GLU A 310 20.81 2.12 10.92
N GLY A 311 20.04 1.08 11.26
CA GLY A 311 20.52 -0.09 12.03
C GLY A 311 21.62 -0.86 11.31
N ALA A 312 21.66 -0.78 9.97
CA ALA A 312 22.76 -1.27 9.15
C ALA A 312 24.07 -0.48 9.34
N GLN A 313 24.02 0.75 9.87
CA GLN A 313 25.17 1.64 10.07
C GLN A 313 25.61 1.70 11.55
N ASP A 314 24.68 1.80 12.51
CA ASP A 314 25.01 2.14 13.91
C ASP A 314 24.58 1.11 14.97
N GLY A 315 24.03 -0.05 14.58
CA GLY A 315 23.62 -1.09 15.54
C GLY A 315 22.46 -0.69 16.46
N THR A 316 21.75 0.40 16.14
CA THR A 316 20.57 0.87 16.87
C THR A 316 19.42 -0.12 16.74
N ARG A 317 18.65 -0.30 17.83
CA ARG A 317 17.45 -1.17 17.83
C ARG A 317 16.45 -0.75 16.76
N LEU A 318 15.90 -1.75 16.07
CA LEU A 318 14.84 -1.58 15.08
C LEU A 318 13.58 -1.05 15.77
N HIS A 319 12.94 -0.07 15.15
CA HIS A 319 11.64 0.39 15.60
C HIS A 319 10.58 -0.61 15.17
N GLN A 320 9.66 -0.98 16.06
CA GLN A 320 8.59 -1.91 15.76
C GLN A 320 7.28 -1.38 16.31
N VAL A 321 6.23 -1.47 15.49
CA VAL A 321 4.85 -1.28 15.95
C VAL A 321 4.49 -2.47 16.85
N PRO A 322 4.20 -2.27 18.15
CA PRO A 322 3.96 -3.36 19.09
C PRO A 322 2.82 -4.28 18.67
N GLY A 323 2.92 -5.57 18.97
CA GLY A 323 1.91 -6.58 18.68
C GLY A 323 1.75 -6.92 17.18
N SER A 324 0.73 -7.72 16.86
CA SER A 324 0.37 -8.13 15.49
C SER A 324 -0.97 -7.54 15.08
N VAL A 325 -1.21 -7.37 13.77
CA VAL A 325 -2.56 -7.03 13.27
C VAL A 325 -3.57 -8.06 13.82
N PRO A 326 -4.68 -7.62 14.43
CA PRO A 326 -5.70 -8.54 14.90
C PRO A 326 -6.28 -9.32 13.73
N SER A 327 -6.71 -10.56 14.00
CA SER A 327 -7.52 -11.30 13.03
C SER A 327 -8.90 -10.62 12.91
N PRO A 328 -9.63 -10.79 11.79
CA PRO A 328 -10.97 -10.21 11.67
C PRO A 328 -11.92 -10.55 12.82
N GLU A 329 -11.82 -11.77 13.36
CA GLU A 329 -12.62 -12.22 14.51
C GLU A 329 -12.33 -11.46 15.81
N ASP A 330 -11.15 -10.86 15.91
CA ASP A 330 -10.65 -10.14 17.08
C ASP A 330 -10.71 -8.61 16.91
N PHE A 331 -11.35 -8.11 15.85
CA PHE A 331 -11.48 -6.67 15.66
C PHE A 331 -12.33 -6.05 16.79
N PRO A 332 -11.81 -5.01 17.48
CA PRO A 332 -12.62 -4.19 18.37
C PRO A 332 -13.84 -3.63 17.64
N THR A 333 -14.93 -3.42 18.38
CA THR A 333 -16.13 -2.78 17.84
C THR A 333 -15.83 -1.37 17.33
N GLY A 334 -15.00 -0.61 18.05
CA GLY A 334 -14.65 0.79 17.74
C GLY A 334 -13.40 0.95 16.89
N ASP A 335 -12.33 1.48 17.50
CA ASP A 335 -11.04 1.67 16.86
C ASP A 335 -10.25 0.35 16.77
N ARG A 336 -10.01 -0.11 15.54
CA ARG A 336 -9.29 -1.37 15.29
C ARG A 336 -7.83 -1.28 15.72
N PHE A 337 -7.24 -0.09 15.75
CA PHE A 337 -5.84 0.10 16.15
C PHE A 337 -5.67 0.21 17.66
N ALA A 338 -6.75 0.45 18.42
CA ALA A 338 -6.70 0.64 19.87
C ALA A 338 -5.80 -0.39 20.59
N PRO A 339 -5.95 -1.72 20.41
CA PRO A 339 -5.15 -2.71 21.13
C PRO A 339 -3.63 -2.62 20.93
N ARG A 340 -3.18 -2.00 19.84
CA ARG A 340 -1.76 -1.78 19.51
C ARG A 340 -1.33 -0.33 19.71
N SER A 341 -2.19 0.54 20.18
CA SER A 341 -1.87 1.95 20.40
C SER A 341 -1.18 2.17 21.75
N SER A 342 -0.62 3.36 21.94
CA SER A 342 -0.15 3.88 23.22
C SER A 342 -1.24 3.98 24.30
N HIS A 343 -2.51 3.80 23.93
CA HIS A 343 -3.68 3.85 24.83
C HIS A 343 -4.62 2.65 24.55
N PRO A 344 -4.21 1.40 24.89
CA PRO A 344 -4.90 0.19 24.45
C PRO A 344 -6.32 0.01 24.97
N ASP A 345 -6.66 0.69 26.08
CA ASP A 345 -7.98 0.62 26.69
C ASP A 345 -8.96 1.69 26.16
N LEU A 346 -8.50 2.62 25.31
CA LEU A 346 -9.31 3.71 24.76
C LEU A 346 -9.82 3.37 23.36
N GLY A 347 -11.07 3.75 23.06
CA GLY A 347 -11.62 3.61 21.70
C GLY A 347 -12.13 2.21 21.35
N LEU A 348 -12.08 1.22 22.25
CA LEU A 348 -12.52 -0.16 21.98
C LEU A 348 -13.98 -0.27 21.48
N GLU A 349 -14.85 0.67 21.89
CA GLU A 349 -16.28 0.72 21.51
C GLU A 349 -16.65 2.01 20.77
N VAL A 350 -15.67 2.87 20.48
CA VAL A 350 -15.90 4.17 19.83
C VAL A 350 -15.16 4.21 18.52
N HIS A 351 -15.89 4.33 17.41
CA HIS A 351 -15.28 4.44 16.10
C HIS A 351 -14.53 5.78 15.96
N PRO A 352 -13.30 5.76 15.43
CA PRO A 352 -12.61 6.97 15.06
C PRO A 352 -13.30 7.64 13.86
N VAL A 353 -13.05 8.93 13.71
CA VAL A 353 -13.57 9.74 12.60
C VAL A 353 -12.41 10.22 11.73
N ILE A 354 -12.64 10.30 10.43
CA ILE A 354 -11.68 10.90 9.51
C ILE A 354 -11.73 12.43 9.67
N LYS A 355 -10.60 13.01 10.05
CA LYS A 355 -10.37 14.46 10.16
C LYS A 355 -9.45 14.92 9.04
N GLU A 356 -9.47 16.20 8.71
CA GLU A 356 -8.61 16.78 7.67
C GLU A 356 -7.80 17.96 8.23
N ILE A 357 -6.51 18.02 7.89
CA ILE A 357 -5.67 19.19 8.14
C ILE A 357 -6.04 20.29 7.13
N PRO A 358 -6.51 21.47 7.59
CA PRO A 358 -6.98 22.52 6.69
C PRO A 358 -5.95 22.93 5.64
N GLY A 359 -6.35 22.88 4.37
CA GLY A 359 -5.55 23.34 3.23
C GLY A 359 -4.39 22.43 2.82
N LYS A 360 -4.32 21.21 3.35
CA LYS A 360 -3.22 20.27 3.08
C LYS A 360 -3.61 18.99 2.35
N HIS A 361 -4.90 18.74 2.11
CA HIS A 361 -5.41 17.47 1.58
C HIS A 361 -4.85 16.27 2.37
N HIS A 362 -4.71 16.42 3.68
CA HIS A 362 -4.20 15.42 4.60
C HIS A 362 -5.35 14.99 5.49
N ARG A 363 -5.85 13.77 5.27
CA ARG A 363 -6.89 13.13 6.06
C ARG A 363 -6.30 12.08 6.99
N PHE A 364 -6.78 12.00 8.23
CA PHE A 364 -6.32 11.01 9.21
C PHE A 364 -7.45 10.57 10.12
N SER A 365 -7.38 9.32 10.57
CA SER A 365 -8.30 8.74 11.53
C SER A 365 -7.87 9.12 12.95
N GLU A 366 -8.80 9.59 13.76
CA GLU A 366 -8.57 9.86 15.18
C GLU A 366 -9.90 9.71 15.93
N LEU A 367 -9.86 9.32 17.20
CA LEU A 367 -11.05 9.30 18.05
C LEU A 367 -11.73 10.68 18.10
N PRO A 368 -13.06 10.75 18.29
CA PRO A 368 -13.78 12.03 18.38
C PRO A 368 -13.16 12.99 19.41
N ASP A 369 -13.14 14.30 19.10
CA ASP A 369 -12.50 15.31 19.95
C ASP A 369 -13.06 15.33 21.38
N GLU A 370 -14.37 15.18 21.52
CA GLU A 370 -15.05 15.13 22.83
C GLU A 370 -14.57 13.92 23.64
N TYR A 371 -14.49 12.75 23.01
CA TYR A 371 -14.00 11.52 23.65
C TYR A 371 -12.54 11.66 24.10
N LEU A 372 -11.67 12.21 23.25
CA LEU A 372 -10.27 12.45 23.61
C LEU A 372 -10.15 13.36 24.83
N LYS A 373 -10.89 14.48 24.84
CA LYS A 373 -10.86 15.46 25.94
C LYS A 373 -11.36 14.88 27.25
N GLU A 374 -12.43 14.08 27.22
CA GLU A 374 -12.96 13.37 28.39
C GLU A 374 -11.93 12.43 29.01
N HIS A 375 -11.05 11.85 28.18
CA HIS A 375 -9.99 10.95 28.61
C HIS A 375 -8.63 11.65 28.80
N GLY A 376 -8.60 12.99 28.85
CA GLY A 376 -7.41 13.78 29.14
C GLY A 376 -6.41 13.89 27.97
N LEU A 377 -6.82 13.50 26.77
CA LEU A 377 -6.02 13.61 25.55
C LEU A 377 -6.37 14.90 24.79
N VAL A 378 -5.39 15.45 24.07
CA VAL A 378 -5.55 16.66 23.27
C VAL A 378 -5.68 16.27 21.80
N PRO A 379 -6.78 16.62 21.12
CA PRO A 379 -6.93 16.35 19.69
C PRO A 379 -5.77 16.91 18.86
N TYR A 380 -5.35 16.20 17.82
CA TYR A 380 -4.20 16.59 17.02
C TYR A 380 -4.31 18.02 16.43
N LEU A 381 -5.49 18.40 15.95
CA LEU A 381 -5.71 19.75 15.38
C LEU A 381 -5.57 20.87 16.42
N GLU A 382 -5.82 20.61 17.70
CA GLU A 382 -5.58 21.58 18.78
C GLU A 382 -4.11 21.62 19.21
N ARG A 383 -3.43 20.47 19.19
CA ARG A 383 -2.00 20.38 19.49
C ARG A 383 -1.16 21.11 18.45
N SER A 384 -1.41 20.84 17.16
CA SER A 384 -0.66 21.45 16.05
C SER A 384 -0.78 22.98 16.02
N GLN A 385 -1.94 23.54 16.37
CA GLN A 385 -2.12 25.01 16.46
C GLN A 385 -1.31 25.66 17.59
N LYS A 386 -0.98 24.92 18.65
CA LYS A 386 -0.15 25.40 19.77
C LYS A 386 1.35 25.36 19.45
N GLU A 387 1.80 24.46 18.58
CA GLU A 387 3.21 24.37 18.17
C GLU A 387 3.59 25.42 17.10
N VAL A 388 2.60 26.01 16.40
CA VAL A 388 2.79 27.07 15.39
C VAL A 388 2.76 28.49 16.00
N ARG A 389 2.34 28.63 17.26
CA ARG A 389 2.35 29.90 18.02
C ARG A 389 3.53 29.95 18.97
#